data_AF-A0A6P1M451-F1
#
_entry.id   AF-A0A6P1M451-F1
#
_cell.length_a   1.000
_cell.length_b   1.000
_cell.length_c   1.000
_cell.angle_alpha   90.00
_cell.angle_beta   90.00
_cell.angle_gamma   90.00
#
_symmetry.space_group_name_H-M   'P 1'
#
loop_
_entity.id
_entity.type
_entity.pdbx_description
1 polymer ?
#
loop_
_entity_poly.entity_id
_entity_poly.type
_entity_poly.pdbx_seq_one_letter_code
_entity_poly.pdbx_strand_id
1 'polypeptide(L)'
;MNVDPFHLNRPVHLARRDVFYEQAKQLIQELPTHKDLEDQHETVLKALALFQDALHHANAANQSNETTDKDLRFSYFLDACVDNTQSITRMLRRQRSVNSKDSNLTTFLGSEDTSAKMATHYRRCAAHILKGTLHLLSHAEAPYHHLQQLTFDAMTSDERARYEKARKHLLTAEQN
;
A
#
# COMPACT_ATOMS: atom_id res chain seq x y z
N MET A 1 -22.90 -26.36 15.82
CA MET A 1 -22.56 -25.63 14.58
C MET A 1 -21.08 -25.36 14.61
N ASN A 2 -20.33 -25.83 13.61
CA ASN A 2 -18.91 -25.52 13.47
C ASN A 2 -18.83 -24.11 12.87
N VAL A 3 -18.59 -23.10 13.72
CA VAL A 3 -18.48 -21.72 13.26
C VAL A 3 -17.14 -21.59 12.55
N ASP A 4 -17.15 -21.23 11.27
CA ASP A 4 -15.94 -20.99 10.51
C ASP A 4 -15.10 -19.88 11.20
N PRO A 5 -13.88 -20.17 11.67
CA PRO A 5 -13.04 -19.18 12.34
C PRO A 5 -12.72 -17.97 11.46
N PHE A 6 -12.77 -18.10 10.13
CA PHE A 6 -12.60 -16.98 9.20
C PHE A 6 -13.80 -16.04 9.20
N HIS A 7 -15.02 -16.59 9.33
CA HIS A 7 -16.23 -15.79 9.49
C HIS A 7 -16.22 -15.02 10.82
N LEU A 8 -15.80 -15.66 11.92
CA LEU A 8 -15.75 -15.01 13.22
C LEU A 8 -14.79 -13.80 13.24
N ASN A 9 -13.66 -13.87 12.53
CA ASN A 9 -12.64 -12.81 12.54
C ASN A 9 -12.75 -11.82 11.37
N ARG A 10 -13.67 -12.03 10.42
CA ARG A 10 -13.85 -11.18 9.25
C ARG A 10 -13.96 -9.68 9.59
N PRO A 11 -14.75 -9.22 10.58
CA PRO A 11 -14.84 -7.79 10.90
C PRO A 11 -13.50 -7.17 11.33
N VAL A 12 -12.66 -7.94 12.02
CA VAL A 12 -11.32 -7.50 12.45
C VAL A 12 -10.38 -7.38 11.26
N HIS A 13 -10.42 -8.34 10.34
CA HIS A 13 -9.64 -8.29 9.10
C HIS A 13 -10.06 -7.13 8.19
N LEU A 14 -11.36 -6.88 8.05
CA LEU A 14 -11.87 -5.73 7.30
C LEU A 14 -11.41 -4.40 7.91
N ALA A 15 -11.47 -4.27 9.24
CA ALA A 15 -10.98 -3.07 9.93
C ALA A 15 -9.49 -2.83 9.67
N ARG A 16 -8.66 -3.88 9.78
CA ARG A 16 -7.23 -3.80 9.51
C ARG A 16 -6.92 -3.45 8.06
N ARG A 17 -7.60 -4.11 7.11
CA ARG A 17 -7.50 -3.81 5.68
C ARG A 17 -7.70 -2.33 5.42
N ASP A 18 -8.79 -1.77 5.95
CA ASP A 18 -9.18 -0.40 5.70
C ASP A 18 -8.17 0.59 6.31
N VAL A 19 -7.72 0.38 7.55
CA VAL A 19 -6.73 1.26 8.20
C VAL A 19 -5.41 1.26 7.45
N PHE A 20 -4.85 0.09 7.16
CA PHE A 20 -3.58 0.00 6.47
C PHE A 20 -3.63 0.57 5.06
N TYR A 21 -4.75 0.35 4.34
CA TYR A 21 -4.97 0.97 3.03
C TYR A 21 -5.00 2.50 3.13
N GLU A 22 -5.75 3.07 4.07
CA GLU A 22 -5.87 4.51 4.24
C GLU A 22 -4.54 5.17 4.61
N GLN A 23 -3.77 4.56 5.51
CA GLN A 23 -2.44 5.02 5.88
C GLN A 23 -1.45 4.94 4.71
N ALA A 24 -1.45 3.82 3.97
CA ALA A 24 -0.61 3.67 2.79
C ALA A 24 -0.94 4.72 1.73
N LYS A 25 -2.23 4.93 1.46
CA LYS A 25 -2.73 5.98 0.56
C LYS A 25 -2.23 7.35 1.01
N GLN A 26 -2.36 7.69 2.29
CA GLN A 26 -1.92 8.98 2.83
C GLN A 26 -0.41 9.20 2.61
N LEU A 27 0.43 8.22 2.95
CA LEU A 27 1.87 8.32 2.74
C LEU A 27 2.25 8.55 1.27
N ILE A 28 1.55 7.92 0.34
CA ILE A 28 1.79 8.12 -1.10
C ILE A 28 1.31 9.49 -1.57
N GLN A 29 0.15 9.95 -1.10
CA GLN A 29 -0.42 11.26 -1.47
C GLN A 29 0.42 12.42 -0.93
N GLU A 30 0.96 12.28 0.27
CA GLU A 30 1.77 13.29 0.92
C GLU A 30 3.25 13.22 0.52
N LEU A 31 3.66 12.22 -0.27
CA LEU A 31 5.04 12.03 -0.69
C LEU A 31 5.55 13.26 -1.45
N PRO A 32 6.41 14.09 -0.85
CA PRO A 32 6.78 15.35 -1.48
C PRO A 32 7.84 15.09 -2.54
N THR A 33 7.62 15.65 -3.74
CA THR A 33 8.54 15.57 -4.89
C THR A 33 9.90 16.20 -4.64
N HIS A 34 10.04 17.02 -3.59
CA HIS A 34 11.25 17.76 -3.24
C HIS A 34 11.99 17.24 -1.99
N LYS A 35 11.55 16.14 -1.36
CA LYS A 35 12.30 15.53 -0.25
C LYS A 35 13.63 14.92 -0.70
N ASP A 36 14.50 14.70 0.26
CA ASP A 36 15.70 13.88 0.09
C ASP A 36 15.35 12.46 -0.41
N LEU A 37 16.24 11.87 -1.19
CA LEU A 37 16.04 10.56 -1.81
C LEU A 37 15.89 9.46 -0.76
N GLU A 38 16.59 9.55 0.37
CA GLU A 38 16.51 8.54 1.44
C GLU A 38 15.14 8.58 2.11
N ASP A 39 14.66 9.78 2.48
CA ASP A 39 13.33 9.96 3.06
C ASP A 39 12.22 9.50 2.11
N GLN A 40 12.36 9.78 0.81
CA GLN A 40 11.41 9.30 -0.20
C GLN A 40 11.40 7.78 -0.25
N HIS A 41 12.58 7.15 -0.27
CA HIS A 41 12.69 5.69 -0.30
C HIS A 41 12.10 5.05 0.95
N GLU A 42 12.37 5.58 2.14
CA GLU A 42 11.79 5.10 3.40
C GLU A 42 10.26 5.26 3.45
N THR A 43 9.75 6.40 2.99
CA THR A 43 8.30 6.66 2.97
C THR A 43 7.59 5.68 2.04
N VAL A 44 8.14 5.43 0.85
CA VAL A 44 7.58 4.47 -0.11
C VAL A 44 7.71 3.03 0.42
N LEU A 45 8.79 2.69 1.12
CA LEU A 45 8.93 1.38 1.78
C LEU A 45 7.86 1.15 2.85
N LYS A 46 7.58 2.17 3.68
CA LYS A 46 6.51 2.10 4.69
C LYS A 46 5.15 1.93 4.03
N ALA A 47 4.86 2.71 2.98
CA ALA A 47 3.63 2.57 2.21
C ALA A 47 3.50 1.17 1.57
N LEU A 48 4.59 0.59 1.07
CA LEU A 48 4.60 -0.77 0.54
C LEU A 48 4.22 -1.81 1.60
N ALA A 49 4.82 -1.74 2.78
CA ALA A 49 4.50 -2.65 3.88
C ALA A 49 3.02 -2.56 4.26
N LEU A 50 2.49 -1.34 4.38
CA LEU A 50 1.07 -1.11 4.67
C LEU A 50 0.13 -1.63 3.58
N PHE A 51 0.45 -1.46 2.29
CA PHE A 51 -0.34 -2.08 1.22
C PHE A 51 -0.29 -3.62 1.27
N GLN A 52 0.86 -4.20 1.61
CA GLN A 52 0.99 -5.65 1.78
C GLN A 52 0.14 -6.16 2.96
N ASP A 53 0.14 -5.45 4.08
CA ASP A 53 -0.70 -5.78 5.24
C ASP A 53 -2.19 -5.61 4.93
N ALA A 54 -2.55 -4.55 4.20
CA ALA A 54 -3.91 -4.34 3.72
C ALA A 54 -4.38 -5.51 2.83
N LEU A 55 -3.55 -5.93 1.87
CA LEU A 55 -3.83 -7.05 0.97
C LEU A 55 -3.93 -8.38 1.74
N HIS A 56 -3.02 -8.63 2.68
CA HIS A 56 -3.05 -9.80 3.55
C HIS A 56 -4.39 -9.91 4.29
N HIS A 57 -4.85 -8.79 4.87
CA HIS A 57 -6.11 -8.77 5.59
C HIS A 57 -7.35 -8.79 4.69
N ALA A 58 -7.28 -8.20 3.50
CA ALA A 58 -8.33 -8.38 2.49
C ALA A 58 -8.49 -9.86 2.13
N ASN A 59 -7.38 -10.55 1.87
CA ASN A 59 -7.40 -11.98 1.51
C ASN A 59 -7.89 -12.86 2.67
N ALA A 60 -7.56 -12.53 3.92
CA ALA A 60 -8.09 -13.23 5.09
C ALA A 60 -9.61 -13.01 5.26
N ALA A 61 -10.09 -11.77 5.08
CA ALA A 61 -11.52 -11.46 5.12
C ALA A 61 -12.30 -12.18 3.99
N ASN A 62 -11.67 -12.35 2.82
CA ASN A 62 -12.25 -12.99 1.65
C ASN A 62 -12.42 -14.52 1.78
N GLN A 63 -11.94 -15.13 2.87
CA GLN A 63 -12.17 -16.55 3.15
C GLN A 63 -13.54 -16.83 3.76
N SER A 64 -14.28 -15.78 4.15
CA SER A 64 -15.65 -15.91 4.66
C SER A 64 -16.68 -16.15 3.55
N ASN A 65 -17.77 -16.81 3.89
CA ASN A 65 -18.95 -16.99 3.02
C ASN A 65 -19.69 -15.69 2.68
N GLU A 66 -19.39 -14.59 3.38
CA GLU A 66 -19.96 -13.26 3.14
C GLU A 66 -19.18 -12.42 2.12
N THR A 67 -18.14 -12.99 1.54
CA THR A 67 -17.29 -12.31 0.56
C THR A 67 -18.07 -11.97 -0.69
N THR A 68 -17.97 -10.71 -1.13
CA THR A 68 -18.64 -10.22 -2.34
C THR A 68 -17.66 -10.09 -3.51
N ASP A 69 -18.19 -9.98 -4.73
CA ASP A 69 -17.37 -9.67 -5.92
C ASP A 69 -16.63 -8.33 -5.76
N LYS A 70 -17.20 -7.36 -5.04
CA LYS A 70 -16.55 -6.09 -4.76
C LYS A 70 -15.35 -6.25 -3.81
N ASP A 71 -15.44 -7.15 -2.83
CA ASP A 71 -14.30 -7.47 -1.95
C ASP A 71 -13.13 -8.08 -2.73
N LEU A 72 -13.42 -9.02 -3.65
CA LEU A 72 -12.40 -9.63 -4.51
C LEU A 72 -11.75 -8.61 -5.44
N ARG A 73 -12.54 -7.75 -6.08
CA ARG A 73 -12.03 -6.64 -6.90
C ARG A 73 -11.16 -5.67 -6.11
N PHE A 74 -11.51 -5.41 -4.85
CA PHE A 74 -10.69 -4.56 -4.00
C PHE A 74 -9.36 -5.23 -3.62
N SER A 75 -9.32 -6.54 -3.42
CA SER A 75 -8.04 -7.28 -3.30
C SER A 75 -7.17 -7.15 -4.54
N TYR A 76 -7.74 -7.30 -5.74
CA TYR A 76 -6.98 -7.08 -6.99
C TYR A 76 -6.45 -5.65 -7.13
N PHE A 77 -7.24 -4.68 -6.68
CA PHE A 77 -6.79 -3.29 -6.62
C PHE A 77 -5.63 -3.09 -5.63
N LEU A 78 -5.70 -3.68 -4.43
CA LEU A 78 -4.61 -3.62 -3.45
C LEU A 78 -3.33 -4.29 -3.98
N ASP A 79 -3.46 -5.40 -4.70
CA ASP A 79 -2.34 -6.07 -5.36
C ASP A 79 -1.66 -5.14 -6.39
N ALA A 80 -2.44 -4.43 -7.22
CA ALA A 80 -1.91 -3.43 -8.12
C ALA A 80 -1.21 -2.26 -7.37
N CYS A 81 -1.71 -1.86 -6.20
CA CYS A 81 -1.03 -0.87 -5.35
C CYS A 81 0.32 -1.39 -4.83
N VAL A 82 0.40 -2.67 -4.41
CA VAL A 82 1.65 -3.33 -3.99
C VAL A 82 2.65 -3.33 -5.14
N ASP A 83 2.27 -3.81 -6.32
CA ASP A 83 3.15 -3.90 -7.49
C ASP A 83 3.72 -2.55 -7.92
N ASN A 84 2.84 -1.54 -7.98
CA ASN A 84 3.25 -0.18 -8.34
C ASN A 84 4.20 0.41 -7.29
N THR A 85 3.89 0.25 -6.01
CA THR A 85 4.72 0.79 -4.92
C THR A 85 6.08 0.08 -4.85
N GLN A 86 6.11 -1.24 -5.03
CA GLN A 86 7.34 -2.01 -5.11
C GLN A 86 8.21 -1.57 -6.30
N SER A 87 7.58 -1.25 -7.43
CA SER A 87 8.28 -0.73 -8.60
C SER A 87 8.91 0.64 -8.32
N ILE A 88 8.21 1.54 -7.62
CA ILE A 88 8.76 2.83 -7.16
C ILE A 88 9.97 2.59 -6.25
N THR A 89 9.85 1.74 -5.22
CA THR A 89 10.95 1.40 -4.31
C THR A 89 12.18 0.91 -5.09
N ARG A 90 11.99 0.01 -6.06
CA ARG A 90 13.08 -0.52 -6.88
C ARG A 90 13.77 0.59 -7.68
N MET A 91 13.01 1.55 -8.23
CA MET A 91 13.59 2.67 -8.98
C MET A 91 14.38 3.61 -8.07
N LEU A 92 13.85 3.97 -6.89
CA LEU A 92 14.56 4.82 -5.93
C LEU A 92 15.83 4.14 -5.40
N ARG A 93 15.77 2.84 -5.09
CA ARG A 93 16.93 2.05 -4.68
C ARG A 93 18.01 2.01 -5.76
N ARG A 94 17.61 1.84 -7.02
CA ARG A 94 18.54 1.86 -8.16
C ARG A 94 19.17 3.24 -8.35
N GLN A 95 18.38 4.32 -8.25
CA GLN A 95 18.87 5.70 -8.29
C GLN A 95 19.93 5.92 -7.19
N ARG A 96 19.66 5.48 -5.95
CA ARG A 96 20.63 5.56 -4.86
C ARG A 96 21.90 4.77 -5.17
N SER A 97 21.75 3.54 -5.65
CA SER A 97 22.88 2.66 -5.96
C SER A 97 23.81 3.25 -7.01
N VAL A 98 23.31 3.95 -8.04
CA VAL A 98 24.15 4.59 -9.06
C VAL A 98 24.73 5.94 -8.64
N ASN A 99 24.08 6.63 -7.68
CA ASN A 99 24.61 7.87 -7.11
C ASN A 99 25.69 7.63 -6.05
N SER A 100 25.87 6.39 -5.60
CA SER A 100 26.93 6.04 -4.65
C SER A 100 28.32 6.20 -5.28
N LYS A 101 29.26 6.78 -4.54
CA LYS A 101 30.66 6.95 -4.98
C LYS A 101 31.33 5.61 -5.29
N ASP A 102 30.96 4.55 -4.56
CA ASP A 102 31.46 3.18 -4.75
C ASP A 102 30.42 2.29 -5.44
N SER A 103 29.70 2.83 -6.42
CA SER A 103 28.68 2.05 -7.12
C SER A 103 29.29 0.91 -7.92
N ASN A 104 29.04 -0.33 -7.50
CA ASN A 104 29.40 -1.53 -8.24
C ASN A 104 28.96 -1.50 -9.71
N LEU A 105 27.80 -0.87 -9.99
CA LEU A 105 27.30 -0.74 -11.36
C LEU A 105 28.14 0.25 -12.17
N THR A 106 28.52 1.39 -11.57
CA THR A 106 29.43 2.36 -12.22
C THR A 106 30.80 1.75 -12.48
N THR A 107 31.35 1.03 -11.50
CA THR A 107 32.63 0.32 -11.64
C THR A 107 32.56 -0.75 -12.73
N PHE A 108 31.47 -1.51 -12.81
CA PHE A 108 31.26 -2.53 -13.83
C PHE A 108 31.13 -1.93 -15.24
N LEU A 109 30.41 -0.81 -15.38
CA LEU A 109 30.17 -0.16 -16.67
C LEU A 109 31.33 0.73 -17.14
N GLY A 110 32.27 1.06 -16.25
CA GLY A 110 33.49 1.81 -16.59
C GLY A 110 33.26 3.27 -17.03
N SER A 111 32.10 3.86 -16.73
CA SER A 111 31.73 5.22 -17.18
C SER A 111 30.88 5.97 -16.15
N GLU A 112 31.42 7.05 -15.60
CA GLU A 112 30.70 7.96 -14.68
C GLU A 112 29.55 8.69 -15.38
N ASP A 113 29.76 9.08 -16.63
CA ASP A 113 28.77 9.77 -17.49
C ASP A 113 27.49 8.93 -17.70
N THR A 114 27.66 7.61 -17.77
CA THR A 114 26.56 6.65 -17.86
C THR A 114 25.75 6.61 -16.57
N SER A 115 26.40 6.77 -15.42
CA SER A 115 25.78 6.65 -14.10
C SER A 115 24.85 7.82 -13.80
N ALA A 116 25.24 9.04 -14.16
CA ALA A 116 24.38 10.23 -14.03
C ALA A 116 23.12 10.14 -14.92
N LYS A 117 23.26 9.62 -16.15
CA LYS A 117 22.13 9.38 -17.08
C LYS A 117 21.19 8.32 -16.51
N MET A 118 21.74 7.23 -15.97
CA MET A 118 20.95 6.16 -15.33
C MET A 118 20.20 6.65 -14.08
N ALA A 119 20.85 7.44 -13.22
CA ALA A 119 20.21 8.04 -12.05
C ALA A 119 18.99 8.87 -12.45
N THR A 120 19.16 9.71 -13.48
CA THR A 120 18.08 10.54 -14.02
C THR A 120 16.96 9.68 -14.62
N HIS A 121 17.30 8.60 -15.33
CA HIS A 121 16.33 7.66 -15.87
C HIS A 121 15.51 6.99 -14.75
N TYR A 122 16.15 6.44 -13.72
CA TYR A 122 15.46 5.82 -12.59
C TYR A 122 14.54 6.79 -11.86
N ARG A 123 15.00 8.03 -11.61
CA ARG A 123 14.18 9.08 -11.01
C ARG A 123 12.92 9.37 -11.84
N ARG A 124 13.07 9.49 -13.16
CA ARG A 124 11.93 9.72 -14.07
C ARG A 124 10.94 8.56 -14.06
N CYS A 125 11.44 7.32 -14.07
CA CYS A 125 10.59 6.13 -13.98
C CYS A 125 9.83 6.09 -12.64
N ALA A 126 10.51 6.34 -11.52
CA ALA A 126 9.86 6.41 -10.20
C ALA A 126 8.73 7.45 -10.19
N ALA A 127 9.01 8.67 -10.68
CA ALA A 127 8.02 9.75 -10.74
C ALA A 127 6.83 9.40 -11.66
N HIS A 128 7.08 8.74 -12.79
CA HIS A 128 6.01 8.32 -13.69
C HIS A 128 5.10 7.27 -13.07
N ILE A 129 5.67 6.25 -12.42
CA ILE A 129 4.91 5.21 -11.71
C ILE A 129 4.14 5.84 -10.56
N LEU A 130 4.76 6.70 -9.76
CA LEU A 130 4.10 7.42 -8.66
C LEU A 130 2.89 8.22 -9.15
N LYS A 131 3.02 8.94 -10.26
CA LYS A 131 1.90 9.67 -10.87
C LYS A 131 0.76 8.73 -11.27
N GLY A 132 1.08 7.56 -11.84
CA GLY A 132 0.10 6.52 -12.15
C GLY A 132 -0.59 5.98 -10.90
N THR A 133 0.16 5.69 -9.84
CA THR A 133 -0.36 5.24 -8.54
C THR A 133 -1.30 6.28 -7.94
N LEU A 134 -0.92 7.56 -7.94
CA LEU A 134 -1.77 8.64 -7.42
C LEU A 134 -3.09 8.75 -8.19
N HIS A 135 -3.03 8.61 -9.51
CA HIS A 135 -4.24 8.61 -10.35
C HIS A 135 -5.14 7.42 -10.03
N LEU A 136 -4.56 6.22 -9.90
CA LEU A 136 -5.27 5.00 -9.50
C LEU A 136 -5.94 5.17 -8.13
N LEU A 137 -5.22 5.70 -7.13
CA LEU A 137 -5.75 5.97 -5.79
C LEU A 137 -6.89 7.00 -5.81
N SER A 138 -6.80 8.05 -6.63
CA SER A 138 -7.89 9.04 -6.75
C SER A 138 -9.17 8.45 -7.32
N HIS A 139 -9.07 7.53 -8.28
CA HIS A 139 -10.23 6.86 -8.86
C HIS A 139 -10.82 5.78 -7.95
N ALA A 140 -10.04 5.30 -7.00
CA ALA A 140 -10.47 4.29 -6.04
C ALA A 140 -11.23 4.85 -4.84
N GLU A 141 -11.23 6.17 -4.60
CA GLU A 141 -11.80 6.77 -3.41
C GLU A 141 -13.31 6.51 -3.26
N ALA A 142 -14.10 6.85 -4.29
CA ALA A 142 -15.53 6.59 -4.29
C ALA A 142 -15.89 5.08 -4.19
N PRO A 143 -15.33 4.17 -5.01
CA PRO A 143 -15.66 2.75 -4.90
C PRO A 143 -15.18 2.14 -3.58
N TYR A 144 -14.06 2.60 -3.01
CA TYR A 144 -13.61 2.19 -1.69
C TYR A 144 -14.60 2.57 -0.59
N HIS A 145 -15.01 3.84 -0.50
CA HIS A 145 -15.96 4.28 0.52
C HIS A 145 -17.31 3.56 0.37
N HIS A 146 -17.75 3.34 -0.87
CA HIS A 146 -18.95 2.56 -1.12
C HIS A 146 -18.82 1.11 -0.65
N LEU A 147 -17.68 0.44 -0.89
CA LEU A 147 -17.41 -0.90 -0.38
C LEU A 147 -17.41 -0.93 1.15
N GLN A 148 -16.70 0.01 1.78
CA GLN A 148 -16.60 0.12 3.23
C GLN A 148 -17.98 0.28 3.86
N GLN A 149 -18.81 1.18 3.32
CA GLN A 149 -20.17 1.41 3.79
C GLN A 149 -21.04 0.16 3.62
N LEU A 150 -21.06 -0.46 2.43
CA LEU A 150 -21.84 -1.68 2.20
C LEU A 150 -21.44 -2.79 3.17
N THR A 151 -20.14 -2.93 3.41
CA THR A 151 -19.59 -3.94 4.30
C THR A 151 -20.00 -3.69 5.74
N PHE A 152 -19.95 -2.43 6.19
CA PHE A 152 -20.36 -2.04 7.55
C PHE A 152 -21.87 -2.18 7.76
N ASP A 153 -22.68 -1.81 6.77
CA ASP A 153 -24.13 -1.91 6.82
C ASP A 153 -24.61 -3.37 6.86
N ALA A 154 -23.88 -4.29 6.20
CA ALA A 154 -24.17 -5.72 6.23
C ALA A 154 -23.82 -6.41 7.56
N MET A 155 -22.95 -5.82 8.39
CA MET A 155 -22.56 -6.39 9.68
C MET A 155 -23.68 -6.33 10.71
N THR A 156 -23.73 -7.36 11.56
CA THR A 156 -24.50 -7.35 12.82
C THR A 156 -23.92 -6.34 13.82
N SER A 157 -24.67 -5.99 14.86
CA SER A 157 -24.23 -5.07 15.91
C SER A 157 -22.93 -5.51 16.59
N ASP A 158 -22.78 -6.81 16.86
CA ASP A 158 -21.58 -7.39 17.50
C ASP A 158 -20.36 -7.35 16.56
N GLU A 159 -20.58 -7.53 15.26
CA GLU A 159 -19.52 -7.41 14.25
C GLU A 159 -19.06 -5.97 14.08
N ARG A 160 -19.98 -5.00 14.03
CA ARG A 160 -19.66 -3.57 13.99
C ARG A 160 -18.83 -3.16 15.21
N ALA A 161 -19.21 -3.59 16.41
CA ALA A 161 -18.45 -3.32 17.63
C ALA A 161 -17.01 -3.88 17.55
N ARG A 162 -16.82 -5.07 16.97
CA ARG A 162 -15.49 -5.66 16.77
C ARG A 162 -14.68 -4.94 15.69
N TYR A 163 -15.30 -4.56 14.58
CA TYR A 163 -14.70 -3.77 13.51
C TYR A 163 -14.19 -2.43 14.07
N GLU A 164 -15.05 -1.67 14.75
CA GLU A 164 -14.72 -0.36 15.31
C GLU A 164 -13.62 -0.46 16.37
N LYS A 165 -13.69 -1.46 17.26
CA LYS A 165 -12.65 -1.70 18.27
C LYS A 165 -11.30 -1.97 17.62
N ALA A 166 -11.25 -2.82 16.60
CA ALA A 166 -10.01 -3.13 15.89
C ALA A 166 -9.46 -1.90 15.16
N ARG A 167 -10.33 -1.14 14.49
CA ARG A 167 -9.98 0.10 13.78
C ARG A 167 -9.40 1.14 14.74
N LYS A 168 -10.08 1.39 15.86
CA LYS A 168 -9.64 2.34 16.90
C LYS A 168 -8.27 1.93 17.48
N HIS A 169 -8.08 0.65 17.78
CA HIS A 169 -6.82 0.18 18.35
C HIS A 169 -5.62 0.49 17.45
N LEU A 170 -5.74 0.25 16.15
CA LEU A 170 -4.67 0.54 15.18
C LEU A 170 -4.39 2.03 15.04
N LEU A 171 -5.44 2.84 14.95
CA LEU A 171 -5.29 4.31 14.87
C LEU A 171 -4.65 4.92 16.13
N THR A 172 -4.85 4.31 17.30
CA THR A 172 -4.21 4.75 18.56
C THR A 172 -2.81 4.20 18.79
N ALA A 173 -2.49 3.02 18.23
CA ALA A 173 -1.20 2.37 18.43
C ALA A 173 -0.04 3.12 17.74
N GLU A 174 -0.34 3.99 16.77
CA GLU A 174 0.65 4.83 16.08
C GLU A 174 0.90 6.20 16.75
N GLN A 175 0.16 6.53 17.83
CA GLN A 175 0.36 7.77 18.58
C GLN A 175 1.30 7.59 19.79
N ASN A 176 1.74 6.37 20.08
CA ASN A 176 2.67 6.02 21.16
C ASN A 176 3.97 5.44 20.59
#